data_AF-A0A0P6X011-F1
#
_entry.id   AF-A0A0P6X011-F1
#
_cell.length_a   1.000
_cell.length_b   1.000
_cell.length_c   1.000
_cell.angle_alpha   90.00
_cell.angle_beta   90.00
_cell.angle_gamma   90.00
#
_symmetry.space_group_name_H-M   'P 1'
#
loop_
_entity.id
_entity.type
_entity.pdbx_description
1 polymer ?
#
loop_
_entity_poly.entity_id
_entity_poly.type
_entity_poly.pdbx_seq_one_letter_code
_entity_poly.pdbx_strand_id
1 'polypeptide(L)'
;MEAFGLWIQGLRKEIDADLRIVGQLSNLHFTTVSRIEKGLNEPSLDTAIKMATALNGNPAEFYKIASGKNPATPKNSNENQHLYPSLQDVELIEHSFDENPIPISDYITHYLNIIWKLHNKQKDNSFYSIEKSKMDSIRKEIHKETEFSSEEVFKYLLTCDSIIFEPHFKYPNKLPPQLGYEIFIDGGVLLSEEIGRYIEYILEKSDMQKVALNRDTVKKYMRINQTISKLIETTQISSLKLNDIYLLDLEIATNNEIFMMTWNAASEEVRENNRLQKNNAGRLLLTLSRFLALYDHPEPNWLEDLKSL
;
A
#
# COMPACT_ATOMS: atom_id res chain seq x y z
N MET A 1 -8.99 -19.40 11.61
CA MET A 1 -8.59 -18.46 12.69
C MET A 1 -7.90 -19.09 13.89
N GLU A 2 -8.27 -20.30 14.31
CA GLU A 2 -7.56 -21.01 15.38
C GLU A 2 -6.03 -21.08 15.16
N ALA A 3 -5.60 -21.30 13.91
CA ALA A 3 -4.19 -21.27 13.51
C ALA A 3 -3.47 -19.97 13.89
N PHE A 4 -4.12 -18.81 13.79
CA PHE A 4 -3.51 -17.54 14.18
C PHE A 4 -3.32 -17.45 15.70
N GLY A 5 -4.32 -17.86 16.47
CA GLY A 5 -4.25 -17.89 17.93
C GLY A 5 -3.14 -18.82 18.43
N LEU A 6 -2.99 -19.99 17.81
CA LEU A 6 -1.91 -20.94 18.11
C LEU A 6 -0.54 -20.38 17.74
N TRP A 7 -0.41 -19.72 16.58
CA TRP A 7 0.85 -19.09 16.16
C TRP A 7 1.30 -18.00 17.13
N ILE A 8 0.41 -17.06 17.47
CA ILE A 8 0.67 -16.03 18.49
C ILE A 8 1.07 -16.64 19.84
N GLN A 9 0.36 -17.69 20.27
CA GLN A 9 0.70 -18.37 21.51
C GLN A 9 2.11 -18.99 21.47
N GLY A 10 2.53 -19.52 20.31
CA GLY A 10 3.88 -20.02 20.06
C GLY A 10 4.92 -18.92 20.25
N LEU A 11 4.80 -17.84 19.49
CA LEU A 11 5.71 -16.68 19.57
C LEU A 11 5.81 -16.11 20.98
N ARG A 12 4.66 -15.99 21.67
CA ARG A 12 4.62 -15.50 23.06
C ARG A 12 5.41 -16.41 24.01
N LYS A 13 5.29 -17.73 23.87
CA LYS A 13 6.01 -18.71 24.70
C LYS A 13 7.52 -18.70 24.42
N GLU A 14 7.94 -18.42 23.19
CA GLU A 14 9.36 -18.32 22.83
C GLU A 14 10.08 -17.18 23.56
N ILE A 15 9.38 -16.10 23.86
CA ILE A 15 9.92 -14.94 24.60
C ILE A 15 9.54 -14.92 26.09
N ASP A 16 8.99 -16.01 26.62
CA ASP A 16 8.50 -16.14 28.01
C ASP A 16 7.58 -14.99 28.47
N ALA A 17 6.73 -14.48 27.56
CA ALA A 17 5.81 -13.39 27.87
C ALA A 17 4.46 -13.92 28.37
N ASP A 18 3.89 -13.29 29.39
CA ASP A 18 2.51 -13.52 29.79
C ASP A 18 1.52 -12.69 28.93
N LEU A 19 0.22 -12.94 29.10
CA LEU A 19 -0.82 -12.23 28.33
C LEU A 19 -0.85 -10.72 28.61
N ARG A 20 -0.38 -10.27 29.78
CA ARG A 20 -0.36 -8.85 30.15
C ARG A 20 0.77 -8.13 29.44
N ILE A 21 1.95 -8.75 29.38
CA ILE A 21 3.11 -8.25 28.63
C ILE A 21 2.74 -8.10 27.15
N VAL A 22 2.14 -9.12 26.54
CA VAL A 22 1.71 -9.02 25.13
C VAL A 22 0.65 -7.95 24.94
N GLY A 23 -0.31 -7.83 25.87
CA GLY A 23 -1.29 -6.74 25.85
C GLY A 23 -0.62 -5.35 25.88
N GLN A 24 0.38 -5.15 26.73
CA GLN A 24 1.14 -3.90 26.79
C GLN A 24 1.90 -3.63 25.49
N LEU A 25 2.66 -4.61 24.99
CA LEU A 25 3.49 -4.45 23.78
C LEU A 25 2.65 -4.21 22.51
N SER A 26 1.48 -4.84 22.42
CA SER A 26 0.57 -4.69 21.26
C SER A 26 -0.44 -3.55 21.43
N ASN A 27 -0.43 -2.84 22.57
CA ASN A 27 -1.44 -1.87 22.95
C ASN A 27 -2.88 -2.44 22.87
N LEU A 28 -3.07 -3.65 23.37
CA LEU A 28 -4.34 -4.37 23.44
C LEU A 28 -4.65 -4.77 24.88
N HIS A 29 -5.94 -4.85 25.22
CA HIS A 29 -6.32 -5.42 26.50
C HIS A 29 -5.99 -6.92 26.55
N PHE A 30 -5.41 -7.42 27.65
CA PHE A 30 -4.98 -8.82 27.79
C PHE A 30 -6.12 -9.84 27.56
N THR A 31 -7.37 -9.46 27.85
CA THR A 31 -8.53 -10.32 27.56
C THR A 31 -8.78 -10.49 26.06
N THR A 32 -8.49 -9.47 25.25
CA THR A 32 -8.56 -9.53 23.79
C THR A 32 -7.52 -10.53 23.27
N VAL A 33 -6.27 -10.41 23.74
CA VAL A 33 -5.18 -11.37 23.44
C VAL A 33 -5.61 -12.79 23.81
N SER A 34 -6.11 -13.00 25.03
CA SER A 34 -6.57 -14.31 25.51
C SER A 34 -7.68 -14.92 24.65
N ARG A 35 -8.65 -14.10 24.21
CA ARG A 35 -9.75 -14.57 23.36
C ARG A 35 -9.27 -14.94 21.96
N ILE A 36 -8.31 -14.20 21.41
CA ILE A 36 -7.71 -14.49 20.10
C ILE A 36 -6.90 -15.79 20.15
N GLU A 37 -6.04 -15.98 21.17
CA GLU A 37 -5.29 -17.23 21.35
C GLU A 37 -6.19 -18.47 21.43
N LYS A 38 -7.38 -18.32 22.04
CA LYS A 38 -8.37 -19.39 22.17
C LYS A 38 -9.30 -19.55 20.96
N GLY A 39 -9.11 -18.76 19.90
CA GLY A 39 -9.99 -18.75 18.73
C GLY A 39 -11.42 -18.23 19.00
N LEU A 40 -11.65 -17.57 20.14
CA LEU A 40 -12.96 -17.03 20.57
C LEU A 40 -13.25 -15.63 19.99
N ASN A 41 -12.30 -15.05 19.27
CA ASN A 41 -12.44 -13.78 18.60
C ASN A 41 -11.64 -13.76 17.29
N GLU A 42 -12.26 -13.28 16.21
CA GLU A 42 -11.57 -13.07 14.94
C GLU A 42 -10.94 -11.66 14.91
N PRO A 43 -9.61 -11.53 14.97
CA PRO A 43 -8.93 -10.24 14.88
C PRO A 43 -9.17 -9.55 13.54
N SER A 44 -9.18 -8.21 13.57
CA SER A 44 -8.91 -7.42 12.38
C SER A 44 -7.43 -7.51 11.99
N LEU A 45 -7.07 -7.04 10.80
CA LEU A 45 -5.68 -6.90 10.38
C LEU A 45 -4.90 -6.00 11.34
N ASP A 46 -5.44 -4.86 11.75
CA ASP A 46 -4.82 -3.97 12.76
C ASP A 46 -4.42 -4.75 14.02
N THR A 47 -5.38 -5.50 14.59
CA THR A 47 -5.13 -6.29 15.80
C THR A 47 -4.09 -7.38 15.54
N ALA A 48 -4.19 -8.08 14.40
CA ALA A 48 -3.25 -9.14 14.05
C ALA A 48 -1.83 -8.62 13.87
N ILE A 49 -1.66 -7.49 13.18
CA ILE A 49 -0.38 -6.83 12.93
C ILE A 49 0.23 -6.33 14.22
N LYS A 50 -0.54 -5.68 15.10
CA LYS A 50 -0.06 -5.23 16.41
C LYS A 50 0.45 -6.39 17.26
N MET A 51 -0.27 -7.51 17.29
CA MET A 51 0.14 -8.71 18.03
C MET A 51 1.39 -9.35 17.43
N ALA A 52 1.44 -9.51 16.11
CA ALA A 52 2.59 -10.09 15.42
C ALA A 52 3.84 -9.22 15.61
N THR A 53 3.73 -7.91 15.40
CA THR A 53 4.84 -6.95 15.56
C THR A 53 5.37 -6.93 16.98
N ALA A 54 4.48 -6.91 17.99
CA ALA A 54 4.86 -6.98 19.41
C ALA A 54 5.67 -8.23 19.77
N LEU A 55 5.51 -9.31 18.99
CA LEU A 55 6.16 -10.60 19.18
C LEU A 55 7.23 -10.90 18.14
N ASN A 56 7.62 -9.93 17.31
CA ASN A 56 8.54 -10.10 16.17
C ASN A 56 8.13 -11.25 15.22
N GLY A 57 6.83 -11.49 15.08
CA GLY A 57 6.28 -12.54 14.23
C GLY A 57 6.34 -12.18 12.75
N ASN A 58 6.83 -13.12 11.93
CA ASN A 58 6.81 -12.98 10.48
C ASN A 58 5.46 -13.46 9.90
N PRO A 59 4.66 -12.60 9.24
CA PRO A 59 3.38 -13.02 8.66
C PRO A 59 3.51 -14.14 7.63
N ALA A 60 4.67 -14.28 6.98
CA ALA A 60 4.90 -15.36 6.03
C ALA A 60 4.93 -16.74 6.72
N GLU A 61 5.41 -16.80 7.96
CA GLU A 61 5.42 -18.03 8.77
C GLU A 61 4.01 -18.40 9.19
N PHE A 62 3.22 -17.43 9.66
CA PHE A 62 1.81 -17.64 9.95
C PHE A 62 1.08 -18.22 8.73
N TYR A 63 1.24 -17.58 7.58
CA TYR A 63 0.57 -18.01 6.36
C TYR A 63 0.98 -19.44 5.98
N LYS A 64 2.27 -19.77 6.09
CA LYS A 64 2.78 -21.12 5.84
C LYS A 64 2.21 -22.16 6.79
N ILE A 65 2.09 -21.83 8.08
CA ILE A 65 1.46 -22.71 9.09
C ILE A 65 -0.02 -22.93 8.77
N ALA A 66 -0.74 -21.87 8.38
CA ALA A 66 -2.18 -21.92 8.16
C ALA A 66 -2.55 -22.65 6.85
N SER A 67 -1.81 -22.40 5.77
CA SER A 67 -2.14 -22.89 4.42
C SER A 67 -1.32 -24.10 3.96
N GLY A 68 -0.15 -24.35 4.59
CA GLY A 68 0.84 -25.30 4.11
C GLY A 68 1.63 -24.82 2.88
N LYS A 69 1.42 -23.58 2.40
CA LYS A 69 2.06 -23.01 1.22
C LYS A 69 3.03 -21.90 1.59
N ASN A 70 4.08 -21.69 0.79
CA ASN A 70 4.92 -20.50 0.92
C ASN A 70 4.18 -19.30 0.32
N PRO A 71 4.14 -18.16 1.03
CA PRO A 71 3.53 -16.96 0.48
C PRO A 71 4.46 -16.24 -0.49
N ALA A 72 3.89 -15.40 -1.34
CA ALA A 72 4.68 -14.48 -2.17
C ALA A 72 5.51 -13.57 -1.25
N THR A 73 6.79 -13.38 -1.60
CA THR A 73 7.69 -12.49 -0.87
C THR A 73 8.19 -11.41 -1.80
N PRO A 74 8.27 -10.15 -1.33
CA PRO A 74 8.98 -9.11 -2.07
C PRO A 74 10.42 -9.55 -2.34
N LYS A 75 10.98 -9.11 -3.46
CA LYS A 75 12.40 -9.35 -3.75
C LYS A 75 13.24 -8.59 -2.72
N ASN A 76 14.25 -9.26 -2.15
CA ASN A 76 15.29 -8.59 -1.38
C ASN A 76 16.08 -7.69 -2.35
N SER A 77 15.98 -6.39 -2.14
CA SER A 77 16.27 -5.38 -3.14
C SER A 77 17.71 -4.88 -3.19
N ASN A 78 18.66 -5.66 -2.68
CA ASN A 78 20.06 -5.22 -2.60
C ASN A 78 20.74 -5.01 -3.98
N GLU A 79 20.07 -5.24 -5.11
CA GLU A 79 20.73 -5.29 -6.42
C GLU A 79 20.10 -4.43 -7.55
N ASN A 80 18.98 -3.71 -7.37
CA ASN A 80 18.41 -2.90 -8.46
C ASN A 80 17.82 -1.55 -7.97
N GLN A 81 17.90 -0.52 -8.83
CA GLN A 81 17.17 0.74 -8.65
C GLN A 81 15.68 0.45 -8.50
N HIS A 82 15.12 0.78 -7.34
CA HIS A 82 13.69 0.65 -7.08
C HIS A 82 12.91 1.58 -8.01
N LEU A 83 11.94 1.02 -8.73
CA LEU A 83 11.01 1.82 -9.53
C LEU A 83 9.94 2.48 -8.65
N TYR A 84 9.66 1.87 -7.50
CA TYR A 84 8.62 2.31 -6.57
C TYR A 84 9.20 2.63 -5.20
N PRO A 85 8.70 3.67 -4.51
CA PRO A 85 9.12 3.99 -3.15
C PRO A 85 8.87 2.82 -2.20
N SER A 86 9.93 2.38 -1.52
CA SER A 86 9.86 1.50 -0.36
C SER A 86 9.36 2.26 0.86
N LEU A 87 9.14 1.54 1.96
CA LEU A 87 8.79 2.18 3.22
C LEU A 87 9.90 3.08 3.73
N GLN A 88 11.16 2.63 3.65
CA GLN A 88 12.29 3.43 4.10
C GLN A 88 12.38 4.74 3.33
N ASP A 89 12.01 4.72 2.04
CA ASP A 89 11.97 5.93 1.23
C ASP A 89 10.87 6.87 1.71
N VAL A 90 9.67 6.34 1.97
CA VAL A 90 8.56 7.14 2.52
C VAL A 90 8.95 7.77 3.86
N GLU A 91 9.48 6.99 4.79
CA GLU A 91 9.93 7.45 6.11
C GLU A 91 11.03 8.52 6.00
N LEU A 92 12.00 8.31 5.12
CA LEU A 92 13.08 9.26 4.89
C LEU A 92 12.52 10.60 4.39
N ILE A 93 11.62 10.58 3.41
CA ILE A 93 11.07 11.82 2.83
C ILE A 93 10.18 12.56 3.82
N GLU A 94 9.39 11.85 4.60
CA GLU A 94 8.59 12.46 5.66
C GLU A 94 9.48 13.11 6.72
N HIS A 95 10.56 12.43 7.11
CA HIS A 95 11.53 12.97 8.06
C HIS A 95 12.28 14.17 7.50
N SER A 96 12.81 14.10 6.27
CA SER A 96 13.46 15.23 5.59
C SER A 96 12.51 16.42 5.43
N PHE A 97 11.23 16.17 5.18
CA PHE A 97 10.23 17.23 5.12
C PHE A 97 10.04 17.91 6.49
N ASP A 98 9.96 17.13 7.58
CA ASP A 98 9.83 17.68 8.93
C ASP A 98 11.07 18.51 9.34
N GLU A 99 12.27 18.13 8.88
CA GLU A 99 13.52 18.85 9.15
C GLU A 99 13.70 20.10 8.27
N ASN A 100 13.45 19.97 6.97
CA ASN A 100 13.64 21.02 5.97
C ASN A 100 12.58 20.94 4.85
N PRO A 101 11.41 21.54 5.05
CA PRO A 101 10.29 21.32 4.14
C PRO A 101 10.40 22.07 2.81
N ILE A 102 11.25 23.10 2.71
CA ILE A 102 11.34 23.95 1.51
C ILE A 102 11.94 23.17 0.32
N PRO A 103 13.13 22.54 0.41
CA PRO A 103 13.70 21.77 -0.70
C PRO A 103 12.80 20.62 -1.14
N ILE A 104 12.18 19.91 -0.20
CA ILE A 104 11.26 18.81 -0.50
C ILE A 104 10.02 19.34 -1.23
N SER A 105 9.46 20.47 -0.80
CA SER A 105 8.32 21.10 -1.47
C SER A 105 8.67 21.57 -2.88
N ASP A 106 9.83 22.20 -3.08
CA ASP A 106 10.30 22.64 -4.40
C ASP A 106 10.47 21.45 -5.36
N TYR A 107 11.05 20.36 -4.86
CA TYR A 107 11.26 19.15 -5.65
C TYR A 107 9.93 18.48 -6.02
N ILE A 108 9.02 18.29 -5.06
CA ILE A 108 7.69 17.76 -5.32
C ILE A 108 6.93 18.64 -6.33
N THR A 109 7.04 19.96 -6.20
CA THR A 109 6.42 20.93 -7.13
C THR A 109 6.93 20.75 -8.55
N HIS A 110 8.22 20.49 -8.72
CA HIS A 110 8.80 20.20 -10.03
C HIS A 110 8.13 18.99 -10.69
N TYR A 111 8.00 17.87 -9.97
CA TYR A 111 7.38 16.64 -10.50
C TYR A 111 5.88 16.77 -10.73
N LEU A 112 5.15 17.50 -9.88
CA LEU A 112 3.75 17.80 -10.10
C LEU A 112 3.52 18.56 -11.42
N ASN A 113 4.37 19.56 -11.69
CA ASN A 113 4.32 20.30 -12.94
C ASN A 113 4.68 19.45 -14.16
N ILE A 114 5.64 18.52 -14.04
CA ILE A 114 5.92 17.50 -15.08
C ILE A 114 4.66 16.69 -15.38
N ILE A 115 4.06 16.09 -14.34
CA ILE A 115 2.91 15.20 -14.47
C ILE A 115 1.70 15.92 -15.05
N TRP A 116 1.43 17.15 -14.61
CA TRP A 116 0.32 17.94 -15.13
C TRP A 116 0.44 18.21 -16.64
N LYS A 117 1.65 18.54 -17.12
CA LYS A 117 1.87 18.72 -18.57
C LYS A 117 1.67 17.43 -19.35
N LEU A 118 2.18 16.31 -18.82
CA LEU A 118 1.99 14.99 -19.44
C LEU A 118 0.51 14.62 -19.51
N HIS A 119 -0.22 14.85 -18.42
CA HIS A 119 -1.64 14.58 -18.32
C HIS A 119 -2.47 15.40 -19.32
N ASN A 120 -2.20 16.70 -19.45
CA ASN A 120 -2.92 17.57 -20.38
C ASN A 120 -2.61 17.23 -21.85
N LYS A 121 -1.35 16.92 -22.19
CA LYS A 121 -0.98 16.49 -23.55
C LYS A 121 -1.65 15.19 -23.99
N GLN A 122 -1.92 14.26 -23.05
CA GLN A 122 -2.68 13.04 -23.36
C GLN A 122 -4.16 13.32 -23.69
N LYS A 123 -4.79 14.30 -23.05
CA LYS A 123 -6.20 14.65 -23.32
C LYS A 123 -6.39 15.15 -24.75
N ASP A 124 -5.36 15.75 -25.34
CA ASP A 124 -5.39 16.24 -26.71
C ASP A 124 -5.26 15.13 -27.78
N ASN A 125 -5.36 13.84 -27.40
CA ASN A 125 -5.37 12.66 -28.28
C ASN A 125 -4.18 12.52 -29.25
N SER A 126 -3.13 13.33 -29.10
CA SER A 126 -1.97 13.35 -29.99
C SER A 126 -0.78 12.51 -29.51
N PHE A 127 -0.92 11.83 -28.37
CA PHE A 127 0.18 11.16 -27.68
C PHE A 127 -0.15 9.70 -27.31
N TYR A 128 0.23 8.78 -28.19
CA TYR A 128 0.49 7.38 -27.82
C TYR A 128 2.00 7.14 -27.92
N SER A 129 2.58 6.55 -26.86
CA SER A 129 4.02 6.33 -26.62
C SER A 129 4.88 7.60 -26.74
N ILE A 130 5.29 8.16 -25.60
CA ILE A 130 6.28 9.23 -25.58
C ILE A 130 7.63 8.61 -25.95
N GLU A 131 8.08 8.80 -27.19
CA GLU A 131 9.48 8.53 -27.52
C GLU A 131 10.38 9.37 -26.60
N LYS A 132 11.45 8.75 -26.09
CA LYS A 132 12.45 9.39 -25.20
C LYS A 132 12.93 10.76 -25.69
N SER A 133 12.96 10.96 -27.01
CA SER A 133 13.30 12.23 -27.69
C SER A 133 12.34 13.39 -27.40
N LYS A 134 11.06 13.11 -27.11
CA LYS A 134 10.05 14.13 -26.77
C LYS A 134 10.14 14.57 -25.31
N MET A 135 10.70 13.75 -24.42
CA MET A 135 10.88 14.11 -23.00
C MET A 135 11.81 15.31 -22.81
N ASP A 136 12.90 15.39 -23.57
CA ASP A 136 13.83 16.53 -23.49
C ASP A 136 13.20 17.85 -23.96
N SER A 137 12.26 17.77 -24.91
CA SER A 137 11.45 18.93 -25.32
C SER A 137 10.47 19.34 -24.22
N ILE A 138 9.84 18.38 -23.55
CA ILE A 138 8.96 18.63 -22.41
C ILE A 138 9.74 19.31 -21.27
N ARG A 139 10.95 18.84 -20.95
CA ARG A 139 11.85 19.48 -19.97
C ARG A 139 12.09 20.96 -20.26
N LYS A 140 12.38 21.30 -21.51
CA LYS A 140 12.60 22.70 -21.93
C LYS A 140 11.32 23.55 -21.86
N GLU A 141 10.15 22.95 -22.03
CA GLU A 141 8.86 23.63 -21.91
C GLU A 141 8.37 23.75 -20.45
N ILE A 142 8.79 22.86 -19.54
CA ILE A 142 8.40 22.89 -18.12
C ILE A 142 8.74 24.24 -17.48
N HIS A 143 9.88 24.81 -17.80
CA HIS A 143 10.30 26.11 -17.25
C HIS A 143 9.49 27.32 -17.74
N LYS A 144 8.58 27.17 -18.71
CA LYS A 144 7.82 28.30 -19.28
C LYS A 144 6.41 28.48 -18.69
N GLU A 145 5.80 27.41 -18.18
CA GLU A 145 4.44 27.41 -17.66
C GLU A 145 4.36 26.46 -16.47
N THR A 146 4.00 26.97 -15.29
CA THR A 146 3.84 26.19 -14.06
C THR A 146 2.40 26.31 -13.59
N GLU A 147 1.74 25.18 -13.37
CA GLU A 147 0.42 25.15 -12.76
C GLU A 147 0.52 25.27 -11.24
N PHE A 148 1.51 24.59 -10.65
CA PHE A 148 1.71 24.55 -9.20
C PHE A 148 2.89 25.42 -8.80
N SER A 149 2.68 26.26 -7.78
CA SER A 149 3.75 26.95 -7.09
C SER A 149 4.23 26.17 -5.86
N SER A 150 5.50 26.37 -5.47
CA SER A 150 6.07 25.72 -4.28
C SER A 150 5.33 26.09 -3.00
N GLU A 151 4.81 27.33 -2.91
CA GLU A 151 4.04 27.77 -1.75
C GLU A 151 2.72 27.00 -1.59
N GLU A 152 2.03 26.69 -2.70
CA GLU A 152 0.79 25.91 -2.69
C GLU A 152 1.05 24.45 -2.30
N VAL A 153 2.11 23.86 -2.83
CA VAL A 153 2.53 22.49 -2.50
C VAL A 153 2.97 22.40 -1.03
N PHE A 154 3.75 23.35 -0.54
CA PHE A 154 4.15 23.42 0.86
C PHE A 154 2.94 23.51 1.79
N LYS A 155 1.97 24.38 1.48
CA LYS A 155 0.71 24.47 2.25
C LYS A 155 -0.03 23.13 2.25
N TYR A 156 -0.14 22.47 1.10
CA TYR A 156 -0.79 21.16 1.00
C TYR A 156 -0.10 20.07 1.85
N LEU A 157 1.23 20.03 1.81
CA LEU A 157 2.02 19.07 2.57
C LEU A 157 1.86 19.25 4.09
N LEU A 158 1.62 20.48 4.55
CA LEU A 158 1.40 20.81 5.96
C LEU A 158 -0.04 20.63 6.46
N THR A 159 -1.04 21.08 5.69
CA THR A 159 -2.38 21.27 6.24
C THR A 159 -3.33 20.11 6.03
N CYS A 160 -2.98 19.13 5.18
CA CYS A 160 -3.85 18.03 4.74
C CYS A 160 -5.16 18.43 4.05
N ASP A 161 -5.57 19.68 4.17
CA ASP A 161 -6.75 20.29 3.57
C ASP A 161 -6.29 21.28 2.50
N SER A 162 -6.18 20.82 1.26
CA SER A 162 -6.13 21.74 0.11
C SER A 162 -7.17 21.34 -0.91
N ILE A 163 -8.19 22.18 -1.01
CA ILE A 163 -9.24 22.16 -2.03
C ILE A 163 -8.65 22.17 -3.45
N ILE A 164 -7.40 22.62 -3.61
CA ILE A 164 -6.71 22.74 -4.90
C ILE A 164 -6.22 21.37 -5.40
N PHE A 165 -5.84 20.44 -4.53
CA PHE A 165 -5.20 19.18 -4.98
C PHE A 165 -6.16 18.04 -5.27
N GLU A 166 -7.23 17.87 -4.48
CA GLU A 166 -8.21 16.79 -4.67
C GLU A 166 -8.89 16.75 -6.07
N PRO A 167 -9.23 17.87 -6.72
CA PRO A 167 -9.84 17.82 -8.05
C PRO A 167 -8.82 17.50 -9.16
N HIS A 168 -7.54 17.83 -8.97
CA HIS A 168 -6.51 17.74 -10.03
C HIS A 168 -5.64 16.47 -9.95
N PHE A 169 -5.39 15.94 -8.75
CA PHE A 169 -4.54 14.78 -8.51
C PHE A 169 -5.28 13.67 -7.77
N LYS A 170 -6.41 13.23 -8.33
CA LYS A 170 -6.99 11.94 -7.92
C LYS A 170 -6.02 10.83 -8.28
N TYR A 171 -5.90 9.85 -7.40
CA TYR A 171 -5.13 8.64 -7.65
C TYR A 171 -5.41 8.08 -9.07
N PRO A 172 -4.39 7.80 -9.89
CA PRO A 172 -4.59 7.50 -11.30
C PRO A 172 -5.51 6.28 -11.47
N ASN A 173 -6.68 6.50 -12.07
CA ASN A 173 -7.70 5.46 -12.25
C ASN A 173 -7.44 4.50 -13.42
N LYS A 174 -6.42 4.79 -14.24
CA LYS A 174 -6.03 4.01 -15.41
C LYS A 174 -4.79 3.14 -15.20
N LEU A 175 -4.32 2.97 -13.97
CA LEU A 175 -3.21 2.06 -13.72
C LEU A 175 -3.61 0.64 -14.10
N PRO A 176 -2.73 -0.11 -14.80
CA PRO A 176 -2.94 -1.53 -15.04
C PRO A 176 -3.15 -2.24 -13.69
N PRO A 177 -4.19 -3.07 -13.51
CA PRO A 177 -4.42 -3.76 -12.24
C PRO A 177 -3.24 -4.61 -11.75
N GLN A 178 -2.45 -5.15 -12.68
CA GLN A 178 -1.24 -5.94 -12.40
C GLN A 178 -0.14 -5.15 -11.70
N LEU A 179 -0.14 -3.82 -11.85
CA LEU A 179 0.87 -2.94 -11.30
C LEU A 179 0.95 -3.06 -9.78
N GLY A 180 -0.19 -3.29 -9.09
CA GLY A 180 -0.19 -3.51 -7.63
C GLY A 180 0.69 -4.70 -7.22
N TYR A 181 0.65 -5.80 -7.97
CA TYR A 181 1.53 -6.94 -7.70
C TYR A 181 2.99 -6.67 -8.09
N GLU A 182 3.23 -5.92 -9.16
CA GLU A 182 4.58 -5.52 -9.56
C GLU A 182 5.25 -4.65 -8.48
N ILE A 183 4.54 -3.65 -7.97
CA ILE A 183 4.97 -2.79 -6.85
C ILE A 183 5.31 -3.65 -5.63
N PHE A 184 4.41 -4.57 -5.26
CA PHE A 184 4.62 -5.48 -4.13
C PHE A 184 5.91 -6.31 -4.28
N ILE A 185 6.12 -6.91 -5.45
CA ILE A 185 7.28 -7.73 -5.73
C ILE A 185 8.58 -6.92 -5.73
N ASP A 186 8.52 -5.63 -6.11
CA ASP A 186 9.64 -4.70 -6.04
C ASP A 186 9.92 -4.18 -4.62
N GLY A 187 9.09 -4.54 -3.64
CA GLY A 187 9.20 -4.06 -2.26
C GLY A 187 8.65 -2.64 -2.05
N GLY A 188 7.87 -2.12 -3.01
CA GLY A 188 7.22 -0.83 -2.90
C GLY A 188 6.02 -0.86 -1.94
N VAL A 189 5.71 0.30 -1.36
CA VAL A 189 4.52 0.48 -0.51
C VAL A 189 3.26 0.43 -1.37
N LEU A 190 2.23 -0.32 -0.93
CA LEU A 190 0.95 -0.44 -1.62
C LEU A 190 -0.13 0.42 -0.96
N LEU A 191 -1.04 0.92 -1.79
CA LEU A 191 -2.29 1.56 -1.37
C LEU A 191 -3.46 0.56 -1.42
N SER A 192 -4.52 0.84 -0.65
CA SER A 192 -5.71 -0.02 -0.57
C SER A 192 -6.37 -0.22 -1.93
N GLU A 193 -6.46 0.86 -2.70
CA GLU A 193 -7.10 0.87 -4.01
C GLU A 193 -6.31 0.03 -5.04
N GLU A 194 -4.98 -0.07 -4.88
CA GLU A 194 -4.13 -0.91 -5.75
C GLU A 194 -4.41 -2.39 -5.52
N ILE A 195 -4.54 -2.78 -4.25
CA ILE A 195 -4.86 -4.15 -3.85
C ILE A 195 -6.28 -4.51 -4.32
N GLY A 196 -7.25 -3.62 -4.10
CA GLY A 196 -8.63 -3.81 -4.54
C GLY A 196 -8.74 -4.06 -6.04
N ARG A 197 -8.09 -3.23 -6.87
CA ARG A 197 -8.07 -3.40 -8.33
C ARG A 197 -7.36 -4.69 -8.76
N TYR A 198 -6.25 -5.04 -8.11
CA TYR A 198 -5.54 -6.27 -8.41
C TYR A 198 -6.41 -7.51 -8.14
N ILE A 199 -7.17 -7.49 -7.03
CA ILE A 199 -8.11 -8.56 -6.70
C ILE A 199 -9.25 -8.66 -7.73
N GLU A 200 -9.85 -7.53 -8.13
CA GLU A 200 -10.88 -7.50 -9.18
C GLU A 200 -10.36 -8.13 -10.47
N TYR A 201 -9.13 -7.78 -10.85
CA TYR A 201 -8.47 -8.35 -12.03
C TYR A 201 -8.24 -9.86 -11.94
N ILE A 202 -7.77 -10.37 -10.80
CA ILE A 202 -7.65 -11.82 -10.59
C ILE A 202 -9.02 -12.49 -10.69
N LEU A 203 -10.03 -11.90 -10.07
CA LEU A 203 -11.39 -12.45 -10.08
C LEU A 203 -11.98 -12.54 -11.48
N GLU A 204 -11.83 -11.49 -12.29
CA GLU A 204 -12.25 -11.48 -13.70
C GLU A 204 -11.57 -12.57 -14.52
N LYS A 205 -10.30 -12.86 -14.22
CA LYS A 205 -9.53 -13.93 -14.87
C LYS A 205 -9.83 -15.33 -14.34
N SER A 206 -10.29 -15.43 -13.11
CA SER A 206 -10.62 -16.70 -12.49
C SER A 206 -11.97 -17.23 -13.02
N ASP A 207 -12.09 -18.55 -13.18
CA ASP A 207 -13.37 -19.19 -13.55
C ASP A 207 -14.43 -19.11 -12.43
N MET A 208 -14.17 -18.40 -11.32
CA MET A 208 -15.07 -18.31 -10.18
C MET A 208 -16.42 -17.69 -10.48
N GLN A 209 -16.53 -16.84 -11.51
CA GLN A 209 -17.82 -16.31 -11.94
C GLN A 209 -18.81 -17.41 -12.35
N LYS A 210 -18.33 -18.64 -12.64
CA LYS A 210 -19.14 -19.78 -13.08
C LYS A 210 -19.58 -20.73 -11.97
N VAL A 211 -19.08 -20.58 -10.73
CA VAL A 211 -19.33 -21.54 -9.64
C VAL A 211 -20.43 -21.03 -8.70
N ALA A 212 -21.69 -21.15 -9.12
CA ALA A 212 -22.85 -20.80 -8.29
C ALA A 212 -23.92 -21.90 -8.34
N LEU A 213 -23.68 -23.01 -7.64
CA LEU A 213 -24.70 -24.06 -7.44
C LEU A 213 -24.88 -24.50 -5.97
N ASN A 214 -24.00 -24.08 -5.04
CA ASN A 214 -24.14 -24.39 -3.61
C ASN A 214 -24.29 -23.11 -2.76
N ARG A 215 -25.22 -23.14 -1.80
CA ARG A 215 -25.54 -22.08 -0.85
C ARG A 215 -24.33 -21.62 -0.02
N ASP A 216 -23.43 -22.54 0.34
CA ASP A 216 -22.23 -22.18 1.13
C ASP A 216 -21.21 -21.41 0.28
N THR A 217 -21.07 -21.78 -1.00
CA THR A 217 -20.27 -21.03 -1.98
C THR A 217 -20.81 -19.62 -2.17
N VAL A 218 -22.12 -19.45 -2.24
CA VAL A 218 -22.75 -18.12 -2.36
C VAL A 218 -22.46 -17.23 -1.16
N LYS A 219 -22.59 -17.75 0.08
CA LYS A 219 -22.26 -16.97 1.29
C LYS A 219 -20.80 -16.56 1.32
N LYS A 220 -19.90 -17.47 0.94
CA LYS A 220 -18.46 -17.20 0.85
C LYS A 220 -18.17 -16.11 -0.18
N TYR A 221 -18.79 -16.19 -1.36
CA TYR A 221 -18.66 -15.20 -2.42
C TYR A 221 -19.18 -13.82 -2.01
N MET A 222 -20.33 -13.76 -1.32
CA MET A 222 -20.84 -12.50 -0.77
C MET A 222 -19.85 -11.87 0.22
N ARG A 223 -19.21 -12.67 1.09
CA ARG A 223 -18.20 -12.19 2.04
C ARG A 223 -16.94 -11.67 1.32
N ILE A 224 -16.50 -12.38 0.27
CA ILE A 224 -15.40 -11.96 -0.61
C ILE A 224 -15.72 -10.61 -1.27
N ASN A 225 -16.87 -10.47 -1.92
CA ASN A 225 -17.26 -9.22 -2.58
C ASN A 225 -17.36 -8.06 -1.59
N GLN A 226 -17.92 -8.28 -0.40
CA GLN A 226 -17.95 -7.25 0.64
C GLN A 226 -16.56 -6.81 1.08
N THR A 227 -15.59 -7.72 1.12
CA THR A 227 -14.19 -7.43 1.45
C THR A 227 -13.55 -6.59 0.36
N ILE A 228 -13.84 -6.90 -0.91
CA ILE A 228 -13.32 -6.18 -2.07
C ILE A 228 -13.92 -4.77 -2.16
N SER A 229 -15.24 -4.64 -2.02
CA SER A 229 -15.89 -3.34 -1.97
C SER A 229 -15.29 -2.48 -0.88
N LYS A 230 -15.03 -3.05 0.31
CA LYS A 230 -14.32 -2.31 1.37
C LYS A 230 -12.89 -1.93 0.99
N LEU A 231 -12.10 -2.81 0.38
CA LEU A 231 -10.74 -2.47 -0.07
C LEU A 231 -10.72 -1.31 -1.06
N ILE A 232 -11.75 -1.22 -1.91
CA ILE A 232 -11.86 -0.19 -2.94
C ILE A 232 -12.47 1.11 -2.38
N GLU A 233 -13.46 1.01 -1.50
CA GLU A 233 -14.22 2.15 -0.99
C GLU A 233 -13.58 2.79 0.25
N THR A 234 -12.89 1.99 1.06
CA THR A 234 -12.31 2.44 2.32
C THR A 234 -10.80 2.65 2.19
N THR A 235 -10.33 3.70 2.84
CA THR A 235 -8.90 3.93 3.08
C THR A 235 -8.35 3.14 4.27
N GLN A 236 -9.18 2.37 4.98
CA GLN A 236 -8.81 1.66 6.22
C GLN A 236 -8.78 0.13 6.03
N ILE A 237 -7.75 -0.36 5.35
CA ILE A 237 -7.48 -1.80 5.15
C ILE A 237 -7.35 -2.50 6.49
N SER A 238 -6.73 -1.84 7.47
CA SER A 238 -6.45 -2.38 8.81
C SER A 238 -7.72 -2.84 9.55
N SER A 239 -8.91 -2.33 9.17
CA SER A 239 -10.21 -2.71 9.74
C SER A 239 -10.73 -4.08 9.28
N LEU A 240 -10.21 -4.62 8.17
CA LEU A 240 -10.65 -5.89 7.59
C LEU A 240 -10.34 -7.07 8.51
N LYS A 241 -11.18 -8.11 8.48
CA LYS A 241 -10.94 -9.31 9.27
C LYS A 241 -9.82 -10.14 8.64
N LEU A 242 -8.86 -10.59 9.45
CA LEU A 242 -7.75 -11.43 8.97
C LEU A 242 -8.25 -12.69 8.24
N ASN A 243 -9.33 -13.30 8.74
CA ASN A 243 -9.92 -14.48 8.13
C ASN A 243 -10.45 -14.22 6.73
N ASP A 244 -10.97 -13.02 6.46
CA ASP A 244 -11.59 -12.66 5.18
C ASP A 244 -10.52 -12.59 4.10
N ILE A 245 -9.39 -11.95 4.44
CA ILE A 245 -8.23 -11.85 3.57
C ILE A 245 -7.58 -13.21 3.34
N TYR A 246 -7.44 -14.01 4.40
CA TYR A 246 -6.90 -15.36 4.29
C TYR A 246 -7.77 -16.24 3.38
N LEU A 247 -9.09 -16.22 3.57
CA LEU A 247 -10.01 -16.98 2.72
C LEU A 247 -10.06 -16.46 1.29
N LEU A 248 -9.99 -15.14 1.10
CA LEU A 248 -9.91 -14.54 -0.23
C LEU A 248 -8.69 -15.08 -0.97
N ASP A 249 -7.51 -14.95 -0.36
CA ASP A 249 -6.25 -15.37 -0.94
C ASP A 249 -6.22 -16.87 -1.29
N LEU A 250 -6.69 -17.74 -0.38
CA LEU A 250 -6.77 -19.18 -0.65
C LEU A 250 -7.62 -19.55 -1.86
N GLU A 251 -8.65 -18.77 -2.14
CA GLU A 251 -9.60 -19.09 -3.19
C GLU A 251 -9.13 -18.57 -4.53
N ILE A 252 -8.76 -17.28 -4.58
CA ILE A 252 -8.57 -16.59 -5.86
C ILE A 252 -7.09 -16.42 -6.22
N ALA A 253 -6.17 -16.39 -5.25
CA ALA A 253 -4.75 -16.15 -5.51
C ALA A 253 -4.04 -17.45 -5.87
N THR A 254 -3.08 -17.35 -6.79
CA THR A 254 -2.31 -18.54 -7.25
C THR A 254 -1.02 -18.73 -6.47
N ASN A 255 -0.41 -17.64 -6.00
CA ASN A 255 0.87 -17.60 -5.30
C ASN A 255 0.73 -17.03 -3.88
N ASN A 256 -0.49 -16.98 -3.35
CA ASN A 256 -0.82 -16.45 -2.03
C ASN A 256 -0.37 -14.98 -1.85
N GLU A 257 -0.50 -14.21 -2.92
CA GLU A 257 -0.02 -12.83 -3.03
C GLU A 257 -0.92 -11.83 -2.33
N ILE A 258 -2.25 -12.05 -2.32
CA ILE A 258 -3.22 -11.11 -1.78
C ILE A 258 -3.05 -10.95 -0.28
N PHE A 259 -2.80 -12.06 0.43
CA PHE A 259 -2.59 -12.01 1.87
C PHE A 259 -1.40 -11.11 2.22
N MET A 260 -0.27 -11.32 1.55
CA MET A 260 0.96 -10.57 1.83
C MET A 260 0.87 -9.12 1.38
N MET A 261 0.28 -8.86 0.22
CA MET A 261 -0.01 -7.50 -0.25
C MET A 261 -0.85 -6.73 0.77
N THR A 262 -1.95 -7.34 1.22
CA THR A 262 -2.87 -6.72 2.19
C THR A 262 -2.23 -6.55 3.55
N TRP A 263 -1.46 -7.54 4.02
CA TRP A 263 -0.75 -7.45 5.30
C TRP A 263 0.27 -6.31 5.27
N ASN A 264 1.05 -6.19 4.21
CA ASN A 264 2.05 -5.13 4.07
C ASN A 264 1.39 -3.75 4.06
N ALA A 265 0.39 -3.53 3.21
CA ALA A 265 -0.30 -2.24 3.15
C ALA A 265 -0.97 -1.87 4.48
N ALA A 266 -1.63 -2.83 5.14
CA ALA A 266 -2.21 -2.59 6.46
C ALA A 266 -1.14 -2.35 7.54
N SER A 267 0.05 -2.94 7.42
CA SER A 267 1.15 -2.69 8.35
C SER A 267 1.63 -1.25 8.25
N GLU A 268 1.70 -0.70 7.04
CA GLU A 268 2.03 0.71 6.84
C GLU A 268 0.94 1.63 7.37
N GLU A 269 -0.34 1.33 7.12
CA GLU A 269 -1.44 2.10 7.68
C GLU A 269 -1.41 2.12 9.23
N VAL A 270 -1.10 0.98 9.86
CA VAL A 270 -0.96 0.89 11.32
C VAL A 270 0.21 1.74 11.81
N ARG A 271 1.36 1.74 11.11
CA ARG A 271 2.51 2.59 11.43
C ARG A 271 2.17 4.07 11.30
N GLU A 272 1.58 4.48 10.18
CA GLU A 272 1.13 5.86 9.94
C GLU A 272 0.16 6.35 11.03
N ASN A 273 -0.77 5.49 11.46
CA ASN A 273 -1.72 5.84 12.52
C ASN A 273 -1.09 5.99 13.91
N ASN A 274 0.08 5.41 14.15
CA ASN A 274 0.81 5.55 15.41
C ASN A 274 1.76 6.76 15.43
N ARG A 275 1.94 7.47 14.31
CA ARG A 275 2.81 8.65 14.26
C ARG A 275 2.16 9.86 14.95
N LEU A 276 2.99 10.62 15.68
CA LEU A 276 2.56 11.81 16.44
C LEU A 276 2.25 13.01 15.53
N GLN A 277 2.95 13.13 14.41
CA GLN A 277 2.74 14.16 13.39
C GLN A 277 2.44 13.46 12.07
N LYS A 278 1.35 13.89 11.43
CA LYS A 278 0.97 13.43 10.09
C LYS A 278 1.30 14.55 9.11
N ASN A 279 2.22 14.29 8.20
CA ASN A 279 2.39 15.10 6.99
C ASN A 279 1.95 14.24 5.78
N ASN A 280 1.77 14.87 4.61
CA ASN A 280 1.34 14.18 3.40
C ASN A 280 2.49 13.86 2.43
N ALA A 281 3.75 14.09 2.82
CA ALA A 281 4.89 13.93 1.93
C ALA A 281 4.99 12.49 1.42
N GLY A 282 4.84 11.50 2.33
CA GLY A 282 4.81 10.08 1.98
C GLY A 282 3.70 9.71 1.01
N ARG A 283 2.46 10.11 1.31
CA ARG A 283 1.31 9.81 0.43
C ARG A 283 1.42 10.48 -0.94
N LEU A 284 1.94 11.71 -0.99
CA LEU A 284 2.16 12.42 -2.24
C LEU A 284 3.28 11.75 -3.05
N LEU A 285 4.37 11.32 -2.40
CA LEU A 285 5.45 10.56 -3.02
C LEU A 285 4.92 9.29 -3.71
N LEU A 286 4.07 8.52 -3.01
CA LEU A 286 3.43 7.33 -3.58
C LEU A 286 2.57 7.71 -4.79
N THR A 287 1.73 8.73 -4.67
CA THR A 287 0.87 9.20 -5.77
C THR A 287 1.68 9.64 -6.99
N LEU A 288 2.74 10.43 -6.79
CA LEU A 288 3.66 10.87 -7.84
C LEU A 288 4.30 9.69 -8.56
N SER A 289 4.82 8.72 -7.80
CA SER A 289 5.45 7.53 -8.38
C SER A 289 4.49 6.77 -9.31
N ARG A 290 3.18 6.77 -9.00
CA ARG A 290 2.19 6.07 -9.82
C ARG A 290 1.83 6.81 -11.10
N PHE A 291 1.78 8.13 -11.04
CA PHE A 291 1.66 8.93 -12.26
C PHE A 291 2.90 8.77 -13.14
N LEU A 292 4.10 8.76 -12.56
CA LEU A 292 5.33 8.53 -13.32
C LEU A 292 5.34 7.12 -13.95
N ALA A 293 4.91 6.09 -13.23
CA ALA A 293 4.74 4.74 -13.78
C ALA A 293 3.71 4.70 -14.93
N LEU A 294 2.58 5.42 -14.81
CA LEU A 294 1.56 5.51 -15.85
C LEU A 294 2.11 6.16 -17.15
N TYR A 295 3.05 7.09 -17.00
CA TYR A 295 3.64 7.84 -18.11
C TYR A 295 5.00 7.28 -18.58
N ASP A 296 5.33 6.03 -18.19
CA ASP A 296 6.57 5.34 -18.55
C ASP A 296 7.82 6.12 -18.08
N HIS A 297 7.90 6.31 -16.76
CA HIS A 297 8.97 6.95 -15.96
C HIS A 297 9.88 7.88 -16.77
N PRO A 298 9.56 9.19 -16.86
CA PRO A 298 10.41 10.13 -17.58
C PRO A 298 11.84 10.22 -17.02
N GLU A 299 12.02 9.87 -15.74
CA GLU A 299 13.29 9.96 -15.01
C GLU A 299 13.45 8.75 -14.07
N PRO A 300 14.34 7.79 -14.36
CA PRO A 300 14.49 6.59 -13.53
C PRO A 300 15.14 6.88 -12.16
N ASN A 301 15.83 8.02 -12.02
CA ASN A 301 16.57 8.37 -10.79
C ASN A 301 15.84 9.35 -9.87
N TRP A 302 14.59 9.72 -10.18
CA TRP A 302 13.85 10.73 -9.41
C TRP A 302 13.79 10.41 -7.89
N LEU A 303 13.69 9.13 -7.56
CA LEU A 303 13.69 8.70 -6.16
C LEU A 303 15.06 8.89 -5.50
N GLU A 304 16.15 8.64 -6.22
CA GLU A 304 17.52 8.83 -5.73
C GLU A 304 17.89 10.31 -5.59
N ASP A 305 17.45 11.13 -6.53
CA ASP A 305 17.63 12.58 -6.46
C ASP A 305 16.88 13.17 -5.26
N LEU A 306 15.66 12.69 -5.00
CA LEU A 306 14.87 13.12 -3.84
C LEU A 306 15.51 12.69 -2.50
N LYS A 307 16.11 11.49 -2.42
CA LYS A 307 16.84 11.01 -1.23
C LYS A 307 18.07 11.85 -0.89
N SER A 308 18.60 12.60 -1.87
CA SER A 308 19.82 13.40 -1.71
C SER A 308 19.58 14.81 -1.14
N LEU A 309 18.31 15.21 -1.01
CA LEU A 309 17.88 16.51 -0.47
C LEU A 309 17.77 16.50 1.06
#